data_AF-A0A9D4D6B7-F1
#
_entry.id   AF-A0A9D4D6B7-F1
#
_cell.length_a   1.000
_cell.length_b   1.000
_cell.length_c   1.000
_cell.angle_alpha   90.00
_cell.angle_beta   90.00
_cell.angle_gamma   90.00
#
_symmetry.space_group_name_H-M   'P 1'
#
loop_
_entity.id
_entity.type
_entity.pdbx_description
1 polymer ?
#
loop_
_entity_poly.entity_id
_entity_poly.type
_entity_poly.pdbx_seq_one_letter_code
_entity_poly.pdbx_strand_id
1 'polypeptide(L)' 'MELLEMYCDLLLARFGLIQTQKELDPGLEEAIASLIWASPRLQTDCPEIKVIADQLTIKYGKEYR' A
#
# COMPACT_ATOMS: atom_id res chain seq x y z
N MET A 1 15.19 1.17 2.54
CA MET A 1 14.07 1.07 3.51
C MET A 1 13.40 2.41 3.75
N GLU A 2 14.15 3.53 3.80
CA GLU A 2 13.58 4.87 4.02
C GLU A 2 12.40 5.25 3.11
N LEU A 3 12.46 4.90 1.82
CA LEU A 3 11.36 5.20 0.87
C LEU A 3 10.05 4.46 1.22
N LEU A 4 10.14 3.21 1.66
CA LEU A 4 8.97 2.42 2.08
C LEU A 4 8.38 2.93 3.37
N GLU A 5 9.23 3.36 4.30
CA GLU A 5 8.82 3.96 5.56
C GLU A 5 8.04 5.25 5.30
N MET A 6 8.57 6.13 4.43
CA MET A 6 7.89 7.35 4.00
C MET A 6 6.53 7.05 3.32
N TYR A 7 6.43 6.02 2.48
CA TYR A 7 5.16 5.62 1.86
C TYR A 7 4.16 5.06 2.89
N CYS A 8 4.62 4.30 3.88
CA CYS A 8 3.78 3.84 4.98
C CYS A 8 3.26 5.02 5.82
N ASP A 9 4.12 6.01 6.12
CA ASP A 9 3.72 7.24 6.81
C ASP A 9 2.70 8.06 6.01
N LEU A 10 2.90 8.17 4.69
CA LEU A 10 1.95 8.84 3.79
C LEU A 10 0.57 8.17 3.81
N LEU A 11 0.54 6.83 3.75
CA LEU A 11 -0.70 6.06 3.81
C LEU A 11 -1.39 6.18 5.17
N LEU A 12 -0.62 6.21 6.26
CA LEU A 12 -1.13 6.45 7.61
C LEU A 12 -1.74 7.85 7.75
N ALA A 13 -1.03 8.88 7.28
CA ALA A 13 -1.51 10.27 7.32
C ALA A 13 -2.80 10.47 6.51
N ARG A 14 -2.99 9.69 5.44
CA ARG A 14 -4.17 9.74 4.55
C ARG A 14 -5.13 8.56 4.75
N PHE A 15 -5.03 7.82 5.85
CA PHE A 15 -5.83 6.62 6.07
C PHE A 15 -7.35 6.91 6.13
N GLY A 16 -7.73 8.10 6.61
CA GLY A 16 -9.12 8.55 6.60
C GLY A 16 -9.71 8.66 5.19
N LEU A 17 -8.91 9.11 4.21
CA LEU A 17 -9.30 9.15 2.80
C LEU A 17 -9.37 7.73 2.23
N ILE A 18 -8.39 6.89 2.53
CA ILE A 18 -8.39 5.48 2.11
C ILE A 18 -9.66 4.79 2.58
N GLN A 19 -10.11 4.99 3.82
CA GLN A 19 -11.33 4.36 4.33
C GLN A 19 -12.62 4.85 3.65
N THR A 20 -12.72 6.15 3.36
CA THR A 20 -13.96 6.77 2.87
C THR A 20 -14.08 6.78 1.35
N GLN A 21 -12.97 6.86 0.62
CA GLN A 21 -12.93 6.87 -0.84
C GLN A 21 -12.94 5.43 -1.38
N LYS A 22 -13.80 5.18 -2.37
CA LYS A 22 -13.84 3.91 -3.11
C LYS A 22 -12.86 3.86 -4.26
N GLU A 23 -12.47 5.02 -4.78
CA GLU A 23 -11.51 5.16 -5.88
C GLU A 23 -10.10 5.41 -5.34
N LEU A 24 -9.11 4.90 -6.06
CA LEU A 24 -7.70 5.11 -5.73
C LEU A 24 -7.32 6.54 -6.07
N ASP A 25 -6.82 7.28 -5.08
CA ASP A 25 -6.30 8.63 -5.32
C ASP A 25 -4.97 8.51 -6.09
N PRO A 26 -4.76 9.28 -7.17
CA PRO A 26 -3.53 9.20 -7.97
C PRO A 26 -2.27 9.57 -7.16
N GLY A 27 -2.39 10.31 -6.06
CA GLY A 27 -1.28 10.58 -5.14
C GLY A 27 -0.95 9.42 -4.19
N LEU A 28 -1.84 8.43 -4.08
CA LEU A 28 -1.65 7.21 -3.26
C LEU A 28 -1.34 5.97 -4.12
N GLU A 29 -1.68 6.01 -5.40
CA GLU A 29 -1.41 4.93 -6.36
C GLU A 29 0.06 4.51 -6.33
N GLU A 30 0.98 5.45 -6.49
CA GLU A 30 2.42 5.15 -6.53
C GLU A 30 2.91 4.46 -5.25
N ALA A 31 2.42 4.92 -4.09
CA ALA A 31 2.77 4.35 -2.79
C ALA A 31 2.24 2.92 -2.64
N ILE A 32 0.98 2.69 -3.02
CA ILE A 32 0.31 1.38 -2.95
C ILE A 32 0.96 0.40 -3.93
N ALA A 33 1.19 0.81 -5.18
CA ALA A 33 1.87 0.03 -6.20
C ALA A 33 3.27 -0.41 -5.75
N SER A 34 4.04 0.54 -5.21
CA SER A 34 5.39 0.30 -4.71
C SER A 34 5.40 -0.69 -3.55
N LEU A 35 4.45 -0.58 -2.61
CA LEU A 35 4.31 -1.51 -1.48
C LEU A 35 3.92 -2.92 -1.94
N ILE A 36 2.95 -3.03 -2.85
CA ILE A 36 2.52 -4.34 -3.40
C ILE A 36 3.69 -5.01 -4.13
N TRP A 37 4.42 -4.26 -4.95
CA TRP A 37 5.57 -4.78 -5.69
C TRP A 37 6.76 -5.15 -4.79
N ALA A 38 7.00 -4.37 -3.73
CA ALA A 38 8.05 -4.66 -2.75
C ALA A 38 7.69 -5.81 -1.80
N SER A 39 6.40 -6.10 -1.62
CA SER A 39 5.87 -7.10 -0.69
C SER A 39 6.53 -8.47 -0.78
N PRO A 40 6.60 -9.15 -1.94
CA PRO A 40 7.23 -10.47 -2.04
C PRO A 40 8.74 -10.47 -1.73
N ARG A 41 9.41 -9.30 -1.82
CA ARG A 41 10.85 -9.16 -1.58
C ARG A 41 11.17 -8.92 -0.11
N LEU A 42 10.28 -8.22 0.58
CA LEU A 42 10.41 -7.89 2.00
C LEU A 42 9.72 -8.89 2.90
N GLN A 43 9.00 -9.87 2.36
CA GLN A 43 8.29 -10.88 3.13
C GLN A 43 9.20 -11.61 4.14
N THR A 44 10.49 -11.78 3.83
CA THR A 44 11.46 -12.46 4.71
C THR A 44 11.88 -11.59 5.89
N ASP A 45 11.98 -10.27 5.70
CA ASP A 45 12.44 -9.32 6.72
C ASP A 45 11.29 -8.68 7.50
N CYS A 46 10.13 -8.49 6.88
CA CYS A 46 8.94 -7.85 7.46
C CYS A 46 7.66 -8.53 6.93
N PRO A 47 7.13 -9.53 7.64
CA PRO A 47 5.90 -10.23 7.24
C PRO A 47 4.65 -9.33 7.26
N GLU A 48 4.67 -8.22 7.99
CA GLU A 48 3.56 -7.27 8.10
C GLU A 48 3.26 -6.57 6.76
N ILE A 49 4.30 -6.27 5.97
CA ILE A 49 4.17 -5.69 4.64
C ILE A 49 3.30 -6.58 3.72
N LYS A 50 3.36 -7.90 3.89
CA LYS A 50 2.51 -8.83 3.15
C LYS A 50 1.05 -8.67 3.49
N VAL A 51 0.73 -8.54 4.78
CA VAL A 51 -0.65 -8.33 5.24
C VAL A 51 -1.19 -7.01 4.70
N ILE A 52 -0.38 -5.95 4.72
CA ILE A 52 -0.76 -4.63 4.19
C ILE A 52 -1.03 -4.71 2.68
N ALA A 53 -0.12 -5.32 1.92
CA ALA A 53 -0.28 -5.49 0.48
C ALA A 53 -1.54 -6.31 0.13
N ASP A 54 -1.84 -7.36 0.90
CA ASP A 54 -3.03 -8.18 0.71
C ASP A 54 -4.31 -7.38 0.95
N GLN A 55 -4.37 -6.61 2.04
CA GLN A 55 -5.49 -5.71 2.35
C GLN A 55 -5.69 -4.63 1.28
N LEU A 56 -4.61 -4.03 0.80
CA LEU A 56 -4.66 -3.04 -0.29
C LEU A 56 -5.12 -3.69 -1.59
N THR A 57 -4.70 -4.93 -1.87
CA THR A 57 -5.14 -5.70 -3.05
C THR A 57 -6.61 -6.10 -2.94
N ILE A 58 -7.13 -6.43 -1.75
CA ILE A 58 -8.57 -6.70 -1.56
C ILE A 58 -9.39 -5.44 -1.88
N LYS A 59 -8.88 -4.27 -1.52
CA LYS A 59 -9.58 -3.00 -1.68
C LYS A 59 -9.48 -2.41 -3.10
N TYR A 60 -8.28 -2.43 -3.68
CA TYR A 60 -7.94 -1.77 -4.94
C TYR A 60 -7.58 -2.75 -6.06
N GLY A 61 -7.65 -4.07 -5.84
CA GLY A 61 -7.20 -5.10 -6.79
C GLY A 61 -7.97 -5.20 -8.11
N LYS A 62 -8.92 -4.30 -8.37
CA LYS A 62 -9.48 -4.11 -9.71
C LYS A 62 -8.55 -3.30 -10.62
N GLU A 63 -7.72 -2.42 -10.07
CA GLU A 63 -6.78 -1.58 -10.84
C GLU A 63 -5.41 -2.25 -11.02
N TYR A 64 -5.08 -3.22 -10.16
CA TYR A 64 -3.80 -3.93 -10.17
C TYR A 64 -3.87 -5.34 -10.80
N ARG A 65 -4.95 -5.65 -11.53
CA ARG A 65 -5.16 -6.96 -12.19
C ARG A 65 -4.90 -6.91 -13.68
#